data_AF-A0A661FK68-F1
#
_entry.id   AF-A0A661FK68-F1
#
_cell.length_a   1.000
_cell.length_b   1.000
_cell.length_c   1.000
_cell.angle_alpha   90.00
_cell.angle_beta   90.00
_cell.angle_gamma   90.00
#
_symmetry.space_group_name_H-M   'P 1'
#
loop_
_entity.id
_entity.type
_entity.pdbx_description
1 polymer ?
#
loop_
_entity_poly.entity_id
_entity_poly.type
_entity_poly.pdbx_seq_one_letter_code
_entity_poly.pdbx_strand_id
1 'polypeptide(L)'
;NPELLIQTNKVPAVLGTVFGIRARLFGDSSELYTYKWSFPEMRNPADGRVWTEMIATQELEGGEVHPFLVRINNDWEAVPGDWTIQMLNGERVVLEKTFRVHASAPQYD
;
A
#
# COMPACT_ATOMS: atom_id res chain seq x y z
N ASN A 1 -8.64 14.25 2.05
CA ASN A 1 -7.36 13.56 1.80
C ASN A 1 -6.88 12.96 3.11
N PRO A 2 -6.83 11.62 3.31
CA PRO A 2 -6.51 11.01 4.61
C PRO A 2 -5.10 11.41 5.07
N GLU A 3 -4.98 11.87 6.32
CA GLU A 3 -3.72 12.31 6.93
C GLU A 3 -2.91 11.09 7.44
N LEU A 4 -1.59 11.08 7.24
CA LEU A 4 -0.71 10.08 7.84
C LEU A 4 -0.36 10.54 9.25
N LEU A 5 -0.94 9.89 10.24
CA LEU A 5 -0.90 10.33 11.64
C LEU A 5 0.32 9.83 12.42
N ILE A 6 0.84 8.66 12.05
CA ILE A 6 1.89 7.96 12.81
C ILE A 6 2.96 7.47 11.83
N GLN A 7 4.22 7.87 12.06
CA GLN A 7 5.35 7.33 11.33
C GLN A 7 5.76 5.98 11.94
N THR A 8 5.56 4.90 11.18
CA THR A 8 5.87 3.53 11.62
C THR A 8 6.15 2.64 10.41
N ASN A 9 6.80 1.51 10.66
CA ASN A 9 6.86 0.39 9.73
C ASN A 9 6.10 -0.84 10.25
N LYS A 10 5.40 -0.74 11.39
CA LYS A 10 4.56 -1.80 11.96
C LYS A 10 3.11 -1.40 11.87
N VAL A 11 2.29 -2.27 11.30
CA VAL A 11 0.88 -2.00 11.00
C VAL A 11 0.03 -3.15 11.55
N PRO A 12 -1.03 -2.88 12.33
CA PRO A 12 -1.93 -3.94 12.77
C PRO A 12 -2.78 -4.45 11.60
N ALA A 13 -2.94 -5.77 11.51
CA ALA A 13 -3.82 -6.44 10.55
C ALA A 13 -5.29 -6.32 10.98
N VAL A 14 -5.85 -5.11 10.88
CA VAL A 14 -7.22 -4.81 11.33
C VAL A 14 -8.01 -4.16 10.19
N LEU A 15 -9.26 -4.59 10.01
CA LEU A 15 -10.20 -4.01 9.05
C LEU A 15 -10.27 -2.48 9.21
N GLY A 16 -10.23 -1.78 8.08
CA GLY A 16 -10.27 -0.32 8.03
C GLY A 16 -8.92 0.37 8.25
N THR A 17 -7.87 -0.35 8.65
CA THR A 17 -6.52 0.21 8.78
C THR A 17 -6.06 0.80 7.45
N VAL A 18 -5.55 2.03 7.50
CA VAL A 18 -4.94 2.74 6.37
C VAL A 18 -3.48 2.98 6.68
N PHE A 19 -2.61 2.59 5.77
CA PHE A 19 -1.18 2.78 5.91
C PHE A 19 -0.55 3.03 4.54
N GLY A 20 0.65 3.59 4.54
CA GLY A 20 1.37 3.86 3.31
C GLY A 20 2.30 5.04 3.46
N ILE A 21 2.60 5.68 2.33
CA ILE A 21 3.57 6.76 2.25
C ILE A 21 2.97 7.97 1.55
N ARG A 22 3.47 9.15 1.86
CA ARG A 22 3.26 10.35 1.07
C ARG A 22 4.62 10.76 0.53
N ALA A 23 4.71 11.00 -0.76
CA ALA A 23 5.95 11.46 -1.37
C ALA A 23 5.68 12.67 -2.26
N ARG A 24 6.66 13.57 -2.29
CA ARG A 24 6.71 14.65 -3.28
C ARG A 24 7.49 14.13 -4.47
N LEU A 25 6.92 14.26 -5.66
CA LEU A 25 7.64 14.03 -6.91
C LEU A 25 8.32 15.34 -7.34
N PHE A 26 9.55 15.24 -7.83
CA PHE A 26 10.29 16.39 -8.33
C PHE A 26 10.35 16.32 -9.85
N GLY A 27 10.16 17.47 -10.51
CA GLY A 27 10.07 17.59 -11.96
C GLY A 27 8.99 18.59 -12.34
N ASP A 28 9.04 19.06 -13.59
CA ASP A 28 8.15 20.10 -14.12
C ASP A 28 7.14 19.55 -15.15
N SER A 29 7.08 18.23 -15.31
CA SER A 29 6.21 17.54 -16.26
C SER A 29 5.40 16.43 -15.60
N SER A 30 4.29 16.07 -16.24
CA SER A 30 3.52 14.88 -15.92
C SER A 30 4.22 13.63 -16.47
N GLU A 31 4.29 12.57 -15.67
CA GLU A 31 4.87 11.29 -16.07
C GLU A 31 3.96 10.13 -15.65
N LEU A 32 3.98 9.04 -16.43
CA LEU A 32 3.24 7.82 -16.12
C LEU A 32 4.04 6.95 -15.15
N TYR A 33 3.47 6.72 -13.97
CA TYR A 33 4.03 5.83 -12.96
C TYR A 33 3.23 4.54 -12.85
N THR A 34 3.92 3.45 -12.54
CA THR A 34 3.32 2.18 -12.14
C THR A 34 3.41 2.04 -10.63
N TYR A 35 2.29 1.80 -9.97
CA TYR A 35 2.24 1.38 -8.58
C TYR A 35 2.17 -0.11 -8.50
N LYS A 36 2.97 -0.66 -7.59
CA LYS A 36 2.94 -2.05 -7.25
C LYS A 36 2.81 -2.18 -5.73
N TRP A 37 1.77 -2.89 -5.31
CA TRP A 37 1.61 -3.35 -3.93
C TRP A 37 1.85 -4.85 -3.92
N SER A 38 2.85 -5.31 -3.19
CA SER A 38 3.12 -6.73 -2.98
C SER A 38 2.87 -7.10 -1.54
N PHE A 39 2.25 -8.25 -1.31
CA PHE A 39 1.78 -8.68 0.00
C PHE A 39 1.71 -10.22 0.08
N PRO A 40 1.63 -10.81 1.28
CA PRO A 40 1.36 -12.24 1.42
C PRO A 40 0.04 -12.61 0.74
N GLU A 41 -0.11 -13.89 0.38
CA GLU A 41 -1.31 -14.38 -0.31
C GLU A 41 -2.61 -13.93 0.37
N MET A 42 -3.40 -13.14 -0.35
CA MET A 42 -4.77 -12.81 0.01
C MET A 42 -5.70 -13.69 -0.81
N ARG A 43 -6.72 -14.26 -0.17
CA ARG A 43 -7.71 -15.11 -0.82
C ARG A 43 -9.11 -14.59 -0.54
N ASN A 44 -9.85 -14.22 -1.58
CA ASN A 44 -11.25 -13.85 -1.44
C ASN A 44 -12.09 -15.14 -1.24
N PRO A 45 -12.78 -15.30 -0.10
CA PRO A 45 -13.58 -16.49 0.17
C PRO A 45 -14.85 -16.58 -0.70
N ALA A 46 -15.32 -15.47 -1.29
CA ALA A 46 -16.55 -15.45 -2.08
C ALA A 46 -16.37 -16.07 -3.47
N ASP A 47 -15.20 -15.90 -4.10
CA ASP A 47 -14.91 -16.35 -5.47
C ASP A 47 -13.64 -17.22 -5.58
N GLY A 48 -12.91 -17.41 -4.48
CA GLY A 48 -11.68 -18.18 -4.42
C GLY A 48 -10.47 -17.52 -5.09
N ARG A 49 -10.60 -16.28 -5.58
CA ARG A 49 -9.50 -15.56 -6.22
C ARG A 49 -8.37 -15.29 -5.23
N VAL A 50 -7.16 -15.29 -5.77
CA VAL A 50 -5.93 -15.15 -5.01
C VAL A 50 -5.12 -13.99 -5.58
N TRP A 51 -4.59 -13.17 -4.69
CA TRP A 51 -3.66 -12.11 -5.04
C TRP A 51 -2.42 -12.18 -4.16
N THR A 52 -1.27 -11.93 -4.78
CA THR A 52 0.00 -11.65 -4.09
C THR A 52 0.50 -10.24 -4.41
N GLU A 53 -0.15 -9.58 -5.38
CA GLU A 53 0.13 -8.21 -5.76
C GLU A 53 -1.09 -7.52 -6.36
N MET A 54 -1.05 -6.18 -6.34
CA MET A 54 -1.90 -5.30 -7.13
C MET A 54 -1.01 -4.35 -7.92
N ILE A 55 -1.39 -4.09 -9.17
CA ILE A 55 -0.69 -3.16 -10.05
C ILE A 55 -1.69 -2.14 -10.59
N ALA A 56 -1.32 -0.87 -10.55
CA ALA A 56 -2.07 0.22 -11.16
C ALA A 56 -1.12 1.19 -11.85
N THR A 57 -1.60 1.95 -12.83
CA THR A 57 -0.83 3.02 -13.47
C THR A 57 -1.54 4.35 -13.29
N GLN A 58 -0.77 5.43 -13.17
CA GLN A 58 -1.33 6.78 -13.05
C GLN A 58 -0.33 7.81 -13.55
N GLU A 59 -0.85 8.81 -14.26
CA GLU A 59 -0.09 10.03 -14.57
C GLU A 59 -0.03 10.91 -13.33
N LEU A 60 1.18 11.31 -12.93
CA LEU A 60 1.39 12.24 -11.82
C LEU A 60 2.19 13.46 -12.27
N GLU A 61 1.72 14.63 -11.85
CA GLU A 61 2.44 15.89 -12.01
C GLU A 61 3.52 16.04 -10.93
N GLY A 62 4.70 16.50 -11.36
CA GLY A 62 5.78 16.89 -10.47
C GLY A 62 5.43 18.15 -9.64
N GLY A 63 6.09 18.30 -8.49
CA GLY A 63 5.89 19.40 -7.55
C GLY A 63 4.78 19.15 -6.52
N GLU A 64 3.86 18.23 -6.79
CA GLU A 64 2.78 17.86 -5.89
C GLU A 64 3.15 16.75 -4.88
N VAL A 65 2.40 16.67 -3.78
CA VAL A 65 2.52 15.62 -2.77
C VAL A 65 1.41 14.60 -2.99
N HIS A 66 1.81 13.37 -3.32
CA HIS A 66 0.88 12.29 -3.64
C HIS A 66 0.83 11.25 -2.51
N PRO A 67 -0.38 10.79 -2.12
CA PRO A 67 -0.55 9.69 -1.17
C PRO A 67 -0.52 8.33 -1.88
N PHE A 68 0.28 7.41 -1.37
CA PHE A 68 0.36 6.02 -1.81
C PHE A 68 -0.05 5.12 -0.66
N LEU A 69 -1.34 4.79 -0.61
CA LEU A 69 -1.98 4.19 0.55
C LEU A 69 -2.57 2.83 0.21
N VAL A 70 -2.54 1.95 1.21
CA VAL A 70 -3.30 0.72 1.28
C VAL A 70 -4.39 0.92 2.32
N ARG A 71 -5.59 0.41 2.03
CA ARG A 71 -6.68 0.26 3.00
C ARG A 71 -7.06 -1.20 3.04
N ILE A 72 -7.11 -1.79 4.24
CA ILE A 72 -7.71 -3.10 4.46
C ILE A 72 -9.23 -2.90 4.43
N ASN A 73 -9.88 -3.31 3.36
CA ASN A 73 -11.32 -3.15 3.11
C ASN A 73 -12.14 -4.39 3.51
N ASN A 74 -11.50 -5.55 3.58
CA ASN A 74 -12.14 -6.80 3.96
C ASN A 74 -11.30 -7.56 5.00
N ASP A 75 -11.95 -8.36 5.84
CA ASP A 75 -11.26 -9.15 6.87
C ASP A 75 -10.24 -10.13 6.27
N TRP A 76 -10.53 -10.70 5.10
CA TRP A 76 -9.63 -11.61 4.40
C TRP A 76 -8.41 -10.91 3.77
N GLU A 77 -8.40 -9.57 3.70
CA GLU A 77 -7.23 -8.79 3.28
C GLU A 77 -6.27 -8.52 4.45
N ALA A 78 -6.68 -8.75 5.69
CA ALA A 78 -5.90 -8.50 6.89
C ALA A 78 -4.85 -9.61 7.13
N VAL A 79 -3.95 -9.81 6.17
CA VAL A 79 -2.95 -10.90 6.18
C VAL A 79 -1.63 -10.43 6.78
N PRO A 80 -1.16 -11.02 7.90
CA PRO A 80 0.14 -10.71 8.48
C PRO A 80 1.30 -11.06 7.54
N GLY A 81 2.32 -10.20 7.52
CA GLY A 81 3.54 -10.37 6.75
C GLY A 81 4.09 -9.06 6.24
N ASP A 82 5.00 -9.14 5.27
CA ASP A 82 5.61 -7.96 4.68
C ASP A 82 4.78 -7.45 3.51
N TRP A 83 4.36 -6.19 3.61
CA TRP A 83 3.64 -5.47 2.58
C TRP A 83 4.56 -4.40 2.00
N THR A 84 4.86 -4.48 0.72
CA THR A 84 5.77 -3.55 0.03
C THR A 84 4.97 -2.70 -0.95
N ILE A 85 5.14 -1.38 -0.84
CA ILE A 85 4.64 -0.38 -1.78
C ILE A 85 5.80 0.09 -2.63
N GLN A 86 5.67 -0.05 -3.95
CA GLN A 86 6.63 0.42 -4.93
C GLN A 86 5.97 1.40 -5.91
N MET A 87 6.74 2.40 -6.32
CA MET A 87 6.43 3.23 -7.48
C MET A 87 7.56 3.07 -8.50
N LEU A 88 7.18 2.85 -9.75
CA LEU A 88 8.10 2.64 -10.85
C LEU A 88 7.86 3.70 -11.93
N ASN A 89 8.95 4.20 -12.51
CA ASN A 89 8.95 4.94 -13.78
C ASN A 89 9.56 4.01 -14.85
N GLY A 90 8.72 3.48 -15.73
CA GLY A 90 9.07 2.34 -16.56
C GLY A 90 9.44 1.12 -15.69
N GLU A 91 10.66 0.62 -15.83
CA GLU A 91 11.18 -0.51 -15.05
C GLU A 91 11.94 -0.08 -13.78
N ARG A 92 12.20 1.22 -13.60
CA ARG A 92 12.99 1.72 -12.48
C ARG A 92 12.11 1.94 -11.25
N VAL A 93 12.43 1.27 -10.15
CA VAL A 93 11.87 1.61 -8.83
C VAL A 93 12.41 2.98 -8.39
N VAL A 94 11.50 3.95 -8.21
CA VAL A 94 11.83 5.32 -7.77
C VAL A 94 11.46 5.57 -6.31
N LEU A 95 10.57 4.73 -5.76
CA LEU A 95 10.13 4.78 -4.37
C LEU A 95 9.80 3.35 -3.93
N GLU A 96 10.27 2.98 -2.74
CA GLU A 96 9.94 1.70 -2.12
C GLU A 96 9.76 1.86 -0.61
N LYS A 97 8.73 1.24 -0.06
CA LYS A 97 8.56 1.12 1.38
C LYS A 97 7.91 -0.21 1.75
N THR A 98 8.55 -0.93 2.66
CA THR A 98 7.97 -2.11 3.29
C THR A 98 7.39 -1.79 4.68
N PHE A 99 6.21 -2.34 4.94
CA PHE A 99 5.52 -2.35 6.22
C PHE A 99 5.39 -3.79 6.71
N ARG A 100 5.68 -4.02 7.98
CA ARG A 100 5.41 -5.27 8.68
C ARG A 100 3.98 -5.23 9.20
N VAL A 101 3.08 -5.86 8.47
CA VAL A 101 1.71 -6.10 8.93
C VAL A 101 1.74 -7.25 9.92
N HIS A 102 1.24 -7.03 11.13
CA HIS A 102 1.27 -8.03 12.19
C HIS A 102 -0.14 -8.35 12.67
N ALA A 103 -0.35 -9.59 13.11
CA ALA A 103 -1.56 -9.94 13.81
C ALA A 103 -1.78 -8.97 14.98
N SER A 104 -2.99 -8.43 15.08
CA SER A 104 -3.45 -7.81 16.31
C SER A 104 -3.61 -8.89 17.37
N ALA A 105 -3.22 -8.60 18.61
CA ALA A 105 -3.60 -9.46 19.73
C ALA A 105 -5.13 -9.57 19.74
N PRO A 106 -5.72 -10.75 20.02
CA PRO A 106 -7.16 -10.85 20.20
C PRO A 106 -7.59 -9.86 21.28
N GLN A 107 -8.45 -8.91 20.92
CA GLN A 107 -9.19 -8.13 21.90
C GLN A 107 -10.24 -9.08 22.47
N TYR A 108 -9.99 -9.56 23.68
CA TYR A 108 -11.05 -10.16 24.49
C TYR A 108 -11.80 -9.00 25.13
N ASP A 109 -13.05 -8.79 24.71
CA ASP A 109 -14.04 -7.99 25.46
C ASP A 109 -14.50 -8.76 26.70
#